data_AF-A0A9X5C466-F1
#
_entry.id   AF-A0A9X5C466-F1
#
_cell.length_a   1.000
_cell.length_b   1.000
_cell.length_c   1.000
_cell.angle_alpha   90.00
_cell.angle_beta   90.00
_cell.angle_gamma   90.00
#
_symmetry.space_group_name_H-M   'P 1'
#
loop_
_entity.id
_entity.type
_entity.pdbx_description
1 polymer ?
#
loop_
_entity_poly.entity_id
_entity_poly.type
_entity_poly.pdbx_seq_one_letter_code
_entity_poly.pdbx_strand_id
1 'polypeptide(L)'
;MIKGTLKPKYRYWGQIIEIDLPEECDAAGYSVKCMYRYDKKKEKYALSMWLHYKGIDDDFRIDSQEIDTQYISGTKETIIENIYRIVQQASLSGYFASYIERFEYTYDCFEKGDKIYETENLSNESSDEK
;
A
#
# COMPACT_ATOMS: atom_id res chain seq x y z
N MET A 1 28.13 11.15 -12.34
CA MET A 1 27.92 12.09 -11.22
C MET A 1 26.43 12.23 -10.99
N ILE A 2 25.90 11.74 -9.87
CA ILE A 2 24.60 12.20 -9.33
C ILE A 2 24.91 12.61 -7.89
N LYS A 3 25.22 13.91 -7.71
CA LYS A 3 25.34 14.54 -6.40
C LYS A 3 23.94 14.97 -5.99
N GLY A 4 23.41 14.31 -4.97
CA GLY A 4 22.13 14.65 -4.36
C GLY A 4 21.66 13.44 -3.58
N THR A 5 22.01 13.36 -2.30
CA THR A 5 21.37 12.44 -1.36
C THR A 5 19.90 12.84 -1.33
N LEU A 6 19.06 12.14 -2.10
CA LEU A 6 17.62 12.33 -2.08
C LEU A 6 17.19 12.03 -0.64
N LYS A 7 16.83 13.07 0.12
CA LYS A 7 16.32 12.85 1.47
C LYS A 7 15.03 12.06 1.30
N PRO A 8 14.92 10.87 1.92
CA PRO A 8 13.72 10.06 1.80
C PRO A 8 12.52 10.88 2.28
N LYS A 9 11.55 11.13 1.39
CA LYS A 9 10.27 11.73 1.76
C LYS A 9 9.37 10.60 2.27
N TYR A 10 9.07 10.63 3.56
CA TYR A 10 8.12 9.73 4.18
C TYR A 10 7.27 10.47 5.22
N ARG A 11 6.05 9.97 5.45
CA ARG A 11 5.19 10.42 6.56
C ARG A 11 5.35 9.47 7.74
N TYR A 12 5.37 10.01 8.96
CA TYR A 12 5.61 9.24 10.18
C TYR A 12 4.35 9.14 11.04
N TRP A 13 3.99 7.91 11.44
CA TRP A 13 2.82 7.58 12.22
C TRP A 13 3.20 6.58 13.32
N GLY A 14 4.10 6.98 14.22
CA GLY A 14 4.61 6.08 15.26
C GLY A 14 5.50 4.99 14.65
N GLN A 15 5.12 3.72 14.75
CA GLN A 15 5.92 2.62 14.17
C GLN A 15 5.69 2.40 12.68
N ILE A 16 4.91 3.28 12.04
CA ILE A 16 4.58 3.21 10.62
C ILE A 16 5.23 4.40 9.91
N ILE A 17 5.95 4.11 8.81
CA ILE A 17 6.34 5.13 7.84
C ILE A 17 5.63 4.88 6.52
N GLU A 18 5.18 5.94 5.88
CA GLU A 18 4.57 5.87 4.56
C GLU A 18 5.50 6.47 3.53
N ILE A 19 5.82 5.71 2.48
CA ILE A 19 6.75 6.09 1.42
C ILE A 19 5.97 6.13 0.11
N ASP A 20 6.05 7.26 -0.58
CA ASP A 20 5.46 7.40 -1.91
C ASP A 20 6.23 6.56 -2.92
N LEU A 21 5.50 5.83 -3.78
CA LEU A 21 6.14 5.09 -4.87
C LEU A 21 6.52 6.07 -6.00
N PRO A 22 7.65 5.83 -6.69
CA PRO A 22 8.07 6.67 -7.82
C PRO A 22 7.03 6.60 -8.95
N GLU A 23 6.77 7.75 -9.59
CA GLU A 23 5.84 7.82 -10.74
C GLU A 23 6.33 7.00 -11.93
N GLU A 24 7.64 6.79 -12.03
CA GLU A 24 8.30 6.05 -13.11
C GLU A 24 8.07 4.52 -13.08
N CYS A 25 7.36 4.01 -12.06
CA CYS A 25 7.18 2.57 -11.82
C CYS A 25 5.74 2.09 -12.06
N ASP A 26 4.94 2.78 -12.88
CA ASP A 26 3.50 2.53 -13.10
C ASP A 26 2.67 2.45 -11.80
N ALA A 27 3.20 3.02 -10.73
CA ALA A 27 2.63 3.01 -9.39
C ALA A 27 2.17 4.41 -8.95
N ALA A 28 1.90 5.29 -9.93
CA ALA A 28 1.42 6.63 -9.67
C ALA A 28 0.11 6.58 -8.87
N GLY A 29 0.02 7.40 -7.82
CA GLY A 29 -1.13 7.40 -6.91
C GLY A 29 -1.07 6.37 -5.78
N TYR A 30 -0.04 5.51 -5.74
CA TYR A 30 0.17 4.55 -4.65
C TYR A 30 1.29 5.00 -3.68
N SER A 31 1.23 4.49 -2.45
CA SER A 31 2.27 4.57 -1.43
C SER A 31 2.40 3.22 -0.71
N VAL A 32 3.51 3.04 0.00
CA VAL A 32 3.74 1.85 0.84
C VAL A 32 3.82 2.28 2.30
N LYS A 33 2.88 1.80 3.11
CA LYS A 33 2.94 1.90 4.57
C LYS A 33 3.84 0.76 5.08
N CYS A 34 4.83 1.10 5.88
CA CYS A 34 5.83 0.18 6.42
C CYS A 34 5.75 0.23 7.95
N MET A 35 5.21 -0.81 8.58
CA MET A 35 5.29 -0.97 10.04
C MET A 35 6.56 -1.70 10.39
N TYR A 36 7.35 -1.16 11.32
CA TYR A 36 8.56 -1.80 11.79
C TYR A 36 8.60 -1.90 13.31
N ARG A 37 8.97 -3.08 13.80
CA ARG A 37 9.04 -3.37 15.23
C ARG A 37 10.26 -4.20 15.55
N TYR A 38 11.03 -3.80 16.55
CA TYR A 38 12.17 -4.58 17.00
C TYR A 38 11.74 -5.86 17.73
N ASP A 39 12.20 -7.00 17.24
CA ASP A 39 12.05 -8.32 17.85
C ASP A 39 13.31 -8.66 18.65
N LYS A 40 13.19 -8.57 19.98
CA LYS A 40 14.31 -8.84 20.90
C LYS A 40 14.83 -10.29 20.82
N LYS A 41 14.00 -11.25 20.44
CA LYS A 41 14.42 -12.66 20.37
C LYS A 41 15.29 -12.93 19.14
N LYS A 42 15.03 -12.19 18.06
CA LYS A 42 15.75 -12.32 16.79
C LYS A 42 16.82 -11.25 16.58
N GLU A 43 16.88 -10.28 17.48
CA GLU A 43 17.77 -9.12 17.41
C GLU A 43 17.68 -8.37 16.06
N LYS A 44 16.45 -8.30 15.51
CA LYS A 44 16.14 -7.73 14.20
C LYS A 44 14.83 -6.97 14.24
N TYR A 45 14.60 -6.10 13.26
CA TYR A 45 13.31 -5.48 13.05
C TYR A 45 12.44 -6.38 12.18
N ALA A 46 11.23 -6.69 12.63
CA ALA A 46 10.16 -7.17 11.77
C ALA A 46 9.59 -5.98 11.00
N LEU A 47 9.61 -6.07 9.67
CA LEU A 47 9.07 -5.11 8.73
C LEU A 47 7.88 -5.74 8.03
N SER A 48 6.70 -5.13 8.18
CA SER A 48 5.48 -5.48 7.46
C SER A 48 5.14 -4.31 6.54
N MET A 49 4.70 -4.59 5.32
CA MET A 49 4.45 -3.58 4.29
C MET A 49 3.02 -3.67 3.78
N TRP A 50 2.48 -2.54 3.35
CA TRP A 50 1.10 -2.41 2.88
C TRP A 50 1.04 -1.46 1.71
N LEU A 51 0.49 -1.92 0.58
CA LEU A 51 0.20 -1.05 -0.54
C LEU A 51 -1.04 -0.21 -0.23
N HIS A 52 -0.97 1.10 -0.42
CA HIS A 52 -2.04 2.05 -0.18
C HIS A 52 -2.27 2.91 -1.42
N TYR A 53 -3.52 3.02 -1.87
CA TYR A 53 -3.93 3.91 -2.95
C TYR A 53 -4.46 5.23 -2.38
N LYS A 54 -3.97 6.36 -2.89
CA LYS A 54 -4.30 7.70 -2.36
C LYS A 54 -5.63 8.27 -2.87
N GLY A 55 -6.20 7.70 -3.93
CA GLY A 55 -7.42 8.22 -4.56
C GLY A 55 -8.71 7.75 -3.90
N ILE A 56 -8.64 6.88 -2.88
CA ILE A 56 -9.79 6.39 -2.12
C ILE A 56 -9.60 6.84 -0.67
N ASP A 57 -10.36 7.84 -0.26
CA ASP A 57 -10.40 8.42 1.09
C ASP A 57 -11.79 8.22 1.74
N ASP A 58 -12.55 7.24 1.25
CA ASP A 58 -13.92 6.97 1.71
C ASP A 58 -13.95 5.83 2.77
N ASP A 59 -14.92 5.87 3.68
CA ASP A 59 -15.01 5.09 4.92
C ASP A 59 -15.09 3.55 4.72
N PHE A 60 -15.10 3.08 3.47
CA PHE A 60 -14.86 1.68 3.13
C PHE A 60 -13.38 1.36 3.23
N ARG A 61 -13.01 0.99 4.46
CA ARG A 61 -11.69 0.51 4.88
C ARG A 61 -11.32 -0.82 4.23
N ILE A 62 -11.13 -0.85 2.92
CA ILE A 62 -10.33 -1.90 2.27
C ILE A 62 -8.87 -1.46 2.42
N ASP A 63 -8.45 -1.38 3.69
CA ASP A 63 -7.13 -0.93 4.10
C ASP A 63 -6.13 -1.97 3.63
N SER A 64 -5.52 -1.68 2.49
CA SER A 64 -4.22 -2.15 2.07
C SER A 64 -4.00 -3.64 1.80
N GLN A 65 -3.19 -3.90 0.79
CA GLN A 65 -2.69 -5.23 0.52
C GLN A 65 -1.49 -5.51 1.41
N GLU A 66 -1.60 -6.44 2.37
CA GLU A 66 -0.44 -6.88 3.15
C GLU A 66 0.59 -7.55 2.24
N ILE A 67 1.80 -7.05 2.34
CA ILE A 67 3.02 -7.55 1.73
C ILE A 67 3.81 -8.15 2.88
N ASP A 68 4.10 -9.44 2.75
CA ASP A 68 4.67 -10.33 3.77
C ASP A 68 5.70 -9.69 4.73
N THR A 69 5.79 -10.25 5.94
CA THR A 69 6.66 -9.73 6.99
C THR A 69 8.10 -10.23 6.83
N GLN A 70 9.05 -9.30 6.77
CA GLN A 70 10.48 -9.58 6.62
C GLN A 70 11.28 -9.17 7.86
N TYR A 71 12.35 -9.92 8.18
CA TYR A 71 13.26 -9.56 9.27
C TYR A 71 14.51 -8.87 8.74
N ILE A 72 14.68 -7.60 9.11
CA ILE A 72 15.77 -6.76 8.64
C ILE A 72 16.69 -6.35 9.78
N SER A 73 17.99 -6.32 9.49
CA SER A 73 19.01 -5.82 10.42
C SER A 73 19.08 -4.30 10.38
N GLY A 74 19.38 -3.68 11.51
CA GLY A 74 19.56 -2.24 11.61
C GLY A 74 19.57 -1.77 13.06
N THR A 75 19.97 -0.53 13.27
CA THR A 75 19.84 0.15 14.56
C THR A 75 18.64 1.10 14.52
N LYS A 76 18.32 1.74 15.65
CA LYS A 76 17.24 2.76 15.69
C LYS A 76 17.53 3.93 14.74
N GLU A 77 18.81 4.22 14.52
CA GLU A 77 19.30 5.33 13.70
C GLU A 77 19.26 4.99 12.21
N THR A 78 19.45 3.71 11.84
CA THR A 78 19.56 3.29 10.43
C THR A 78 18.30 2.63 9.87
N ILE A 79 17.37 2.19 10.73
CA ILE A 79 16.25 1.35 10.31
C ILE A 79 15.38 2.02 9.26
N ILE A 80 15.11 3.32 9.40
CA ILE A 80 14.28 4.07 8.44
C ILE A 80 14.96 4.15 7.07
N GLU A 81 16.28 4.42 7.03
CA GLU A 81 17.03 4.46 5.78
C GLU A 81 17.07 3.08 5.11
N ASN A 82 17.22 2.01 5.91
CA ASN A 82 17.18 0.64 5.39
C ASN A 82 15.82 0.32 4.76
N ILE A 83 14.71 0.67 5.44
CA ILE A 83 13.35 0.46 4.91
C ILE A 83 13.17 1.25 3.61
N TYR A 84 13.61 2.50 3.55
CA TYR A 84 13.52 3.31 2.34
C TYR A 84 14.25 2.68 1.16
N ARG A 85 15.47 2.17 1.37
CA ARG A 85 16.23 1.46 0.33
C ARG A 85 15.53 0.19 -0.14
N ILE A 86 14.91 -0.57 0.77
CA ILE A 86 14.12 -1.76 0.43
C ILE A 86 12.95 -1.38 -0.47
N VAL A 87 12.17 -0.36 -0.09
CA VAL A 87 11.02 0.09 -0.88
C VAL A 87 11.46 0.62 -2.24
N GLN A 88 12.55 1.39 -2.30
CA GLN A 88 13.09 1.88 -3.57
C GLN A 88 13.52 0.72 -4.49
N GLN A 89 14.24 -0.26 -3.95
CA GLN A 89 14.66 -1.42 -4.74
C GLN A 89 13.47 -2.26 -5.21
N ALA A 90 12.48 -2.48 -4.35
CA ALA A 90 11.24 -3.18 -4.68
C ALA A 90 10.43 -2.44 -5.76
N SER A 91 10.40 -1.11 -5.72
CA SER A 91 9.75 -0.30 -6.75
C SER A 91 10.44 -0.50 -8.11
N LEU A 92 11.77 -0.36 -8.13
CA LEU A 92 12.57 -0.47 -9.35
C LEU A 92 12.55 -1.89 -9.95
N SER A 93 12.31 -2.92 -9.14
CA SER A 93 12.18 -4.30 -9.62
C SER A 93 10.77 -4.66 -10.10
N GLY A 94 9.80 -3.75 -10.01
CA GLY A 94 8.40 -4.03 -10.31
C GLY A 94 7.72 -4.95 -9.30
N TYR A 95 8.28 -5.12 -8.10
CA TYR A 95 7.76 -6.03 -7.07
C TYR A 95 6.30 -5.71 -6.70
N PHE A 96 5.94 -4.42 -6.68
CA PHE A 96 4.59 -3.98 -6.34
C PHE A 96 3.56 -4.15 -7.46
N ALA A 97 3.98 -4.41 -8.71
CA ALA A 97 3.09 -4.45 -9.87
C ALA A 97 1.96 -5.49 -9.70
N SER A 98 2.29 -6.71 -9.28
CA SER A 98 1.29 -7.76 -9.02
C SER A 98 0.31 -7.42 -7.87
N TYR A 99 0.73 -6.54 -6.95
CA TYR A 99 -0.12 -6.07 -5.86
C TYR A 99 -1.07 -4.97 -6.34
N ILE A 100 -0.56 -4.06 -7.17
CA ILE A 100 -1.35 -3.02 -7.83
C ILE A 100 -2.43 -3.65 -8.72
N GLU A 101 -2.06 -4.58 -9.60
CA GLU A 101 -2.99 -5.28 -10.49
C GLU A 101 -4.11 -5.99 -9.71
N ARG A 102 -3.76 -6.65 -8.60
CA ARG A 102 -4.75 -7.31 -7.74
C ARG A 102 -5.69 -6.31 -7.07
N PHE A 103 -5.15 -5.18 -6.61
CA PHE A 103 -5.94 -4.11 -6.01
C PHE A 103 -6.96 -3.55 -7.02
N GLU A 104 -6.50 -3.19 -8.22
CA GLU A 104 -7.33 -2.64 -9.30
C GLU A 104 -8.40 -3.64 -9.74
N TYR A 105 -8.03 -4.91 -9.95
CA TYR A 105 -8.99 -5.95 -10.28
C TYR A 105 -10.09 -6.12 -9.21
N THR A 106 -9.72 -6.04 -7.94
CA THR A 106 -10.68 -6.15 -6.83
C THR A 106 -11.67 -4.99 -6.85
N TYR A 107 -11.17 -3.77 -7.10
CA TYR A 107 -12.01 -2.58 -7.18
C TYR A 107 -12.93 -2.60 -8.41
N ASP A 108 -12.41 -3.00 -9.56
CA ASP A 108 -13.19 -3.21 -10.77
C ASP A 108 -14.33 -4.22 -10.56
N CYS A 109 -14.06 -5.31 -9.83
CA CYS A 109 -15.08 -6.29 -9.49
C CYS A 109 -16.14 -5.71 -8.56
N PHE A 110 -15.72 -4.92 -7.56
CA PHE A 110 -16.64 -4.22 -6.66
C PHE A 110 -17.55 -3.26 -7.43
N GLU A 111 -17.00 -2.35 -8.24
CA GLU A 111 -17.79 -1.39 -9.02
C GLU A 111 -18.77 -2.08 -9.99
N LYS A 112 -18.36 -3.19 -10.62
CA LYS A 112 -19.25 -3.96 -11.50
C LYS A 112 -20.37 -4.63 -10.71
N GLY A 113 -20.06 -5.19 -9.55
CA GLY A 113 -21.05 -5.80 -8.66
C GLY A 113 -22.05 -4.77 -8.12
N ASP A 114 -21.56 -3.61 -7.72
CA ASP A 114 -22.37 -2.51 -7.20
C ASP A 114 -23.40 -2.02 -8.24
N LYS A 115 -22.97 -1.82 -9.50
CA LYS A 115 -23.88 -1.46 -10.60
C LYS A 115 -24.99 -2.51 -10.84
N ILE A 116 -24.67 -3.80 -10.71
CA ILE A 116 -25.65 -4.88 -10.83
C ILE A 116 -26.64 -4.80 -9.66
N TYR A 117 -26.14 -4.65 -8.44
CA TYR A 117 -26.95 -4.56 -7.23
C TYR A 117 -27.89 -3.34 -7.25
N GLU A 118 -27.41 -2.17 -7.66
CA GLU A 118 -28.24 -0.97 -7.83
C GLU A 118 -29.35 -1.18 -8.86
N THR A 119 -29.04 -1.84 -9.99
CA THR A 119 -30.02 -2.14 -11.04
C THR A 119 -31.10 -3.09 -10.53
N GLU A 120 -30.72 -4.14 -9.79
CA GLU A 120 -31.66 -5.08 -9.19
C GLU A 120 -32.57 -4.41 -8.15
N ASN A 121 -32.02 -3.55 -7.29
CA ASN A 121 -32.81 -2.81 -6.30
C ASN A 121 -33.83 -1.85 -6.94
N LEU A 122 -33.42 -1.06 -7.95
CA LEU A 122 -34.33 -0.18 -8.69
C LEU A 122 -35.46 -0.98 -9.38
N SER A 123 -35.15 -2.18 -9.86
CA SER A 123 -36.16 -3.05 -10.46
C SER A 123 -37.15 -3.60 -9.43
N ASN A 124 -36.70 -3.94 -8.23
CA ASN A 124 -37.54 -4.46 -7.14
C ASN A 124 -38.47 -3.38 -6.57
N GLU A 125 -37.99 -2.14 -6.40
CA GLU A 125 -38.83 -1.01 -5.94
C GLU A 125 -39.96 -0.70 -6.93
N SER A 126 -39.74 -0.86 -8.24
CA SER A 126 -40.76 -0.63 -9.28
C SER A 126 -41.86 -1.71 -9.34
N SER A 127 -41.63 -2.86 -8.71
CA SER A 127 -42.60 -3.97 -8.63
C SER A 127 -43.48 -3.93 -7.38
N ASP A 128 -43.09 -3.16 -6.34
CA ASP A 128 -43.86 -3.02 -5.10
C ASP A 128 -44.87 -1.85 -5.13
N GLU A 129 -44.88 -1.03 -6.19
CA GLU A 129 -45.86 0.04 -6.44
C GLU A 129 -47.10 -0.40 -7.28
N LYS A 130 -47.33 -1.70 -7.47
CA LYS A 130 -48.51 -2.22 -8.21
C LYS A 130 -49.48 -3.04 -7.38
#